data_AF-A0A424LF46-F1
#
_entry.id   AF-A0A424LF46-F1
#
_cell.length_a   1.000
_cell.length_b   1.000
_cell.length_c   1.000
_cell.angle_alpha   90.00
_cell.angle_beta   90.00
_cell.angle_gamma   90.00
#
_symmetry.space_group_name_H-M   'P 1'
#
loop_
_entity.id
_entity.type
_entity.pdbx_description
1 polymer ?
#
loop_
_entity_poly.entity_id
_entity_poly.type
_entity_poly.pdbx_seq_one_letter_code
_entity_poly.pdbx_strand_id
1 'polypeptide(L)'
;MKQFIILFVLVAVCGCKNTPAGSEMKELNVQLKTVADSISGLMSKYHYNPEELASEEYIELEGKVQELAKTSQTKQEFVDGYNKLWTEGPFSHVRLAKMEQPADQIANYIDSLRVGDQSVSLEWMNKTALLTVNTMMGVDTQERVFEAYQQIAEKRTDTLIIDLRNNGGGTFAGIPLIGHLVKDTTDIGMFVSQKWWRNNSNEPTFEDIKNLQPWKGWSIKTFWQDVQNNPLTRVQIVPMYPHFGGPVYVLTSNKTASAAEFTTDALARMEKVTIIGQTTSGEMLSQKMFDLPYELQISLPIADYFSTRIGRIEGKGVNPDITIDQSAAKELSLDLIKGEKLEDTMAKVQEKLSNKEK
;
A
#
# COMPACT_ATOMS: atom_id res chain seq x y z
N MET A 1 32.73 67.97 34.40
CA MET A 1 31.49 67.18 34.27
C MET A 1 31.80 65.89 33.52
N LYS A 2 31.77 64.74 34.19
CA LYS A 2 31.50 63.42 33.61
C LYS A 2 31.07 62.47 34.73
N GLN A 3 29.89 61.89 34.54
CA GLN A 3 29.12 61.08 35.48
C GLN A 3 29.73 59.70 35.73
N PHE A 4 29.45 59.18 36.92
CA PHE A 4 29.59 57.79 37.36
C PHE A 4 28.73 56.83 36.53
N ILE A 5 29.25 55.61 36.29
CA ILE A 5 28.45 54.42 36.02
C ILE A 5 28.98 53.31 36.94
N ILE A 6 28.13 52.86 37.87
CA ILE A 6 28.36 51.71 38.75
C ILE A 6 27.78 50.48 38.05
N LEU A 7 28.62 49.49 37.78
CA LEU A 7 28.24 48.24 37.14
C LEU A 7 27.92 47.19 38.22
N PHE A 8 26.64 46.79 38.33
CA PHE A 8 26.23 45.64 39.14
C PHE A 8 26.50 44.35 38.38
N VAL A 9 27.34 43.47 38.96
CA VAL A 9 27.55 42.10 38.46
C VAL A 9 26.44 41.22 39.04
N LEU A 10 25.53 40.75 38.18
CA LEU A 10 24.54 39.73 38.52
C LEU A 10 25.19 38.35 38.28
N VAL A 11 25.49 37.62 39.35
CA VAL A 11 25.91 36.21 39.26
C VAL A 11 24.64 35.36 39.12
N ALA A 12 24.33 34.93 37.89
CA ALA A 12 23.33 33.91 37.63
C ALA A 12 23.94 32.53 37.94
N VAL A 13 23.53 31.93 39.06
CA VAL A 13 23.84 30.53 39.38
C VAL A 13 22.99 29.65 38.45
N CYS A 14 23.59 29.19 37.36
CA CYS A 14 23.00 28.20 36.48
C CYS A 14 23.07 26.84 37.18
N GLY A 15 21.96 26.40 37.77
CA GLY A 15 21.84 25.07 38.35
C GLY A 15 21.70 24.02 37.26
N CYS A 16 22.81 23.42 36.81
CA CYS A 16 22.77 22.16 36.07
C CYS A 16 22.26 21.05 36.99
N LYS A 17 20.99 20.64 36.83
CA LYS A 17 20.52 19.38 37.39
C LYS A 17 21.11 18.24 36.55
N ASN A 18 22.14 17.58 37.06
CA ASN A 18 22.58 16.29 36.55
C ASN A 18 21.55 15.24 36.97
N THR A 19 20.60 14.91 36.08
CA THR A 19 19.85 13.66 36.21
C THR A 19 20.80 12.49 35.96
N PRO A 20 20.83 11.45 36.81
CA PRO A 20 21.64 10.27 36.53
C PRO A 20 21.17 9.62 35.23
N ALA A 21 22.07 9.31 34.30
CA ALA A 21 21.72 8.65 33.02
C ALA A 21 20.88 7.36 33.21
N GLY A 22 21.01 6.67 34.35
CA GLY A 22 20.19 5.51 34.69
C GLY A 22 18.73 5.80 35.07
N SER A 23 18.37 7.02 35.50
CA SER A 23 16.96 7.37 35.78
C SER A 23 16.22 7.78 34.50
N GLU A 24 16.90 8.46 33.58
CA GLU A 24 16.32 8.85 32.28
C GLU A 24 16.05 7.62 31.40
N MET A 25 16.96 6.64 31.41
CA MET A 25 16.76 5.37 30.72
C MET A 25 15.58 4.57 31.30
N LYS A 26 15.46 4.50 32.64
CA LYS A 26 14.29 3.87 33.29
C LYS A 26 12.98 4.54 32.89
N GLU A 27 12.96 5.86 32.81
CA GLU A 27 11.77 6.61 32.36
C GLU A 27 11.44 6.31 30.90
N LEU A 28 12.42 6.33 29.99
CA LEU A 28 12.21 5.98 28.59
C LEU A 28 11.61 4.58 28.43
N ASN A 29 12.16 3.56 29.09
CA ASN A 29 11.65 2.20 28.95
C ASN A 29 10.22 2.03 29.49
N VAL A 30 9.84 2.78 30.53
CA VAL A 30 8.44 2.85 31.00
C VAL A 30 7.52 3.48 29.93
N GLN A 31 7.97 4.54 29.27
CA GLN A 31 7.23 5.17 28.17
C GLN A 31 7.07 4.21 26.99
N LEU A 32 8.15 3.55 26.56
CA LEU A 32 8.12 2.59 25.44
C LEU A 32 7.25 1.37 25.76
N LYS A 33 7.24 0.90 27.01
CA LYS A 33 6.31 -0.15 27.43
C LYS A 33 4.85 0.31 27.29
N THR A 34 4.56 1.54 27.70
CA THR A 34 3.22 2.13 27.56
C THR A 34 2.81 2.24 26.08
N VAL A 35 3.77 2.54 25.18
CA VAL A 35 3.55 2.52 23.73
C VAL A 35 3.22 1.11 23.25
N ALA A 36 4.00 0.10 23.64
CA ALA A 36 3.78 -1.29 23.28
C ALA A 36 2.39 -1.78 23.75
N ASP A 37 2.03 -1.51 25.00
CA ASP A 37 0.71 -1.85 25.57
C ASP A 37 -0.43 -1.12 24.80
N SER A 38 -0.20 0.12 24.37
CA SER A 38 -1.17 0.88 23.56
C SER A 38 -1.34 0.30 22.16
N ILE A 39 -0.26 -0.18 21.53
CA ILE A 39 -0.30 -0.89 20.24
C ILE A 39 -1.15 -2.15 20.37
N SER A 40 -0.90 -2.99 21.39
CA SER A 40 -1.71 -4.19 21.65
C SER A 40 -3.19 -3.87 21.83
N GLY A 41 -3.51 -2.80 22.57
CA GLY A 41 -4.88 -2.33 22.74
C GLY A 41 -5.55 -1.90 21.44
N LEU A 42 -4.80 -1.20 20.56
CA LEU A 42 -5.30 -0.80 19.25
C LEU A 42 -5.47 -2.00 18.30
N MET A 43 -4.53 -2.94 18.29
CA MET A 43 -4.65 -4.18 17.51
C MET A 43 -5.91 -4.96 17.92
N SER A 44 -6.10 -5.23 19.20
CA SER A 44 -7.30 -5.92 19.71
C SER A 44 -8.60 -5.20 19.31
N LYS A 45 -8.58 -3.87 19.33
CA LYS A 45 -9.76 -3.05 19.03
C LYS A 45 -10.06 -2.93 17.53
N TYR A 46 -9.06 -2.87 16.67
CA TYR A 46 -9.22 -2.44 15.28
C TYR A 46 -8.67 -3.39 14.22
N HIS A 47 -7.78 -4.34 14.57
CA HIS A 47 -7.27 -5.32 13.62
C HIS A 47 -8.42 -6.10 13.01
N TYR A 48 -8.35 -6.32 11.70
CA TYR A 48 -9.47 -6.89 10.96
C TYR A 48 -9.80 -8.33 11.35
N ASN A 49 -8.84 -9.16 11.77
CA ASN A 49 -9.11 -10.54 12.14
C ASN A 49 -8.63 -10.87 13.56
N PRO A 50 -9.52 -10.92 14.57
CA PRO A 50 -9.13 -11.22 15.94
C PRO A 50 -8.44 -12.58 16.11
N GLU A 51 -8.70 -13.57 15.23
CA GLU A 51 -8.06 -14.89 15.30
C GLU A 51 -6.56 -14.82 14.97
N GLU A 52 -6.13 -13.92 14.08
CA GLU A 52 -4.69 -13.72 13.79
C GLU A 52 -3.94 -13.20 15.03
N LEU A 53 -4.59 -12.39 15.87
CA LEU A 53 -4.00 -11.91 17.12
C LEU A 53 -3.91 -12.99 18.21
N ALA A 54 -4.61 -14.11 18.03
CA ALA A 54 -4.53 -15.27 18.91
C ALA A 54 -3.53 -16.33 18.42
N SER A 55 -2.90 -16.12 17.26
CA SER A 55 -1.90 -17.03 16.71
C SER A 55 -0.63 -17.06 17.56
N GLU A 56 0.07 -18.20 17.56
CA GLU A 56 1.36 -18.34 18.25
C GLU A 56 2.40 -17.34 17.71
N GLU A 57 2.39 -17.13 16.40
CA GLU A 57 3.26 -16.18 15.69
C GLU A 57 3.08 -14.74 16.18
N TYR A 58 1.83 -14.28 16.30
CA TYR A 58 1.54 -12.94 16.82
C TYR A 58 1.90 -12.82 18.32
N ILE A 59 1.57 -13.82 19.13
CA ILE A 59 1.88 -13.81 20.57
C ILE A 59 3.40 -13.74 20.80
N GLU A 60 4.19 -14.49 20.03
CA GLU A 60 5.65 -14.45 20.10
C GLU A 60 6.19 -13.07 19.68
N LEU A 61 5.68 -12.51 18.58
CA LEU A 61 6.02 -11.17 18.10
C LEU A 61 5.72 -10.10 19.16
N GLU A 62 4.55 -10.16 19.81
CA GLU A 62 4.17 -9.24 20.88
C GLU A 62 5.12 -9.35 22.08
N GLY A 63 5.52 -10.57 22.45
CA GLY A 63 6.56 -10.81 23.46
C GLY A 63 7.91 -10.17 23.11
N LYS A 64 8.35 -10.28 21.85
CA LYS A 64 9.57 -9.63 21.35
C LYS A 64 9.48 -8.10 21.39
N VAL A 65 8.33 -7.52 21.05
CA VAL A 65 8.08 -6.07 21.13
C VAL A 65 8.14 -5.59 22.58
N GLN A 66 7.55 -6.34 23.52
CA GLN A 66 7.60 -6.03 24.95
C GLN A 66 9.03 -6.08 25.49
N GLU A 67 9.86 -7.01 25.01
CA GLU A 67 11.28 -7.04 25.38
C GLU A 67 12.06 -5.87 24.76
N LEU A 68 11.82 -5.57 23.48
CA LEU A 68 12.43 -4.44 22.79
C LEU A 68 12.15 -3.12 23.53
N ALA A 69 10.95 -2.92 24.06
CA ALA A 69 10.59 -1.74 24.85
C ALA A 69 11.44 -1.58 26.13
N LYS A 70 11.86 -2.69 26.75
CA LYS A 70 12.70 -2.71 27.96
C LYS A 70 14.17 -2.45 27.67
N THR A 71 14.65 -2.83 26.49
CA THR A 71 16.08 -2.80 26.15
C THR A 71 16.48 -1.61 25.29
N SER A 72 15.54 -1.01 24.56
CA SER A 72 15.82 0.12 23.66
C SER A 72 16.38 1.33 24.44
N GLN A 73 17.45 1.92 23.92
CA GLN A 73 18.11 3.08 24.51
C GLN A 73 17.58 4.41 23.95
N THR A 74 16.87 4.36 22.81
CA THR A 74 16.22 5.53 22.21
C THR A 74 14.84 5.19 21.64
N LYS A 75 13.97 6.19 21.46
CA LYS A 75 12.70 6.02 20.74
C LYS A 75 12.91 5.55 19.29
N GLN A 76 13.98 6.02 18.63
CA GLN A 76 14.28 5.64 17.24
C GLN A 76 14.67 4.17 17.15
N GLU A 77 15.51 3.69 18.07
CA GLU A 77 15.88 2.27 18.15
C GLU A 77 14.65 1.38 18.36
N PHE A 78 13.71 1.80 19.22
CA PHE A 78 12.45 1.09 19.40
C PHE A 78 11.62 1.06 18.11
N VAL A 79 11.49 2.19 17.40
CA VAL A 79 10.77 2.28 16.12
C VAL A 79 11.39 1.38 15.05
N ASP A 80 12.72 1.44 14.89
CA ASP A 80 13.44 0.66 13.90
C ASP A 80 13.39 -0.84 14.23
N GLY A 81 13.58 -1.18 15.51
CA GLY A 81 13.46 -2.56 16.01
C GLY A 81 12.05 -3.11 15.85
N TYR A 82 11.01 -2.33 16.13
CA TYR A 82 9.62 -2.73 15.96
C TYR A 82 9.32 -3.03 14.49
N ASN A 83 9.68 -2.11 13.59
CA ASN A 83 9.45 -2.31 12.16
C ASN A 83 10.25 -3.49 11.62
N LYS A 84 11.47 -3.73 12.12
CA LYS A 84 12.27 -4.90 11.77
C LYS A 84 11.59 -6.20 12.22
N LEU A 85 11.11 -6.27 13.46
CA LEU A 85 10.37 -7.43 13.95
C LEU A 85 9.15 -7.73 13.06
N TRP A 86 8.49 -6.68 12.56
CA TRP A 86 7.29 -6.84 11.72
C TRP A 86 7.56 -7.27 10.27
N THR A 87 8.81 -7.22 9.79
CA THR A 87 9.13 -7.72 8.43
C THR A 87 8.86 -9.22 8.27
N GLU A 88 8.89 -9.97 9.36
CA GLU A 88 8.56 -11.40 9.44
C GLU A 88 7.25 -11.60 10.24
N GLY A 89 6.44 -10.55 10.38
CA GLY A 89 5.18 -10.59 11.11
C GLY A 89 4.10 -11.42 10.39
N PRO A 90 3.04 -11.83 11.10
CA PRO A 90 2.00 -12.71 10.55
C PRO A 90 1.08 -12.03 9.51
N PHE A 91 1.17 -10.71 9.36
CA PHE A 91 0.41 -9.92 8.39
C PHE A 91 1.15 -8.61 8.06
N SER A 92 0.91 -8.08 6.86
CA SER A 92 1.51 -6.85 6.36
C SER A 92 0.83 -5.59 6.93
N HIS A 93 1.17 -4.41 6.38
CA HIS A 93 0.45 -3.16 6.66
C HIS A 93 0.49 -2.69 8.12
N VAL A 94 1.58 -3.01 8.82
CA VAL A 94 1.89 -2.48 10.14
C VAL A 94 3.17 -1.67 10.08
N ARG A 95 3.12 -0.44 10.59
CA ARG A 95 4.31 0.41 10.64
C ARG A 95 4.23 1.38 11.81
N LEU A 96 5.23 1.31 12.69
CA LEU A 96 5.45 2.30 13.74
C LEU A 96 6.28 3.45 13.19
N ALA A 97 5.88 4.68 13.50
CA ALA A 97 6.58 5.88 13.10
C ALA A 97 6.52 6.93 14.21
N LYS A 98 7.36 7.97 14.08
CA LYS A 98 7.17 9.21 14.81
C LYS A 98 5.93 9.91 14.26
N MET A 99 5.15 10.50 15.15
CA MET A 99 3.98 11.29 14.78
C MET A 99 4.45 12.61 14.17
N GLU A 100 4.18 12.80 12.88
CA GLU A 100 4.40 14.09 12.21
C GLU A 100 3.17 15.00 12.35
N GLN A 101 1.98 14.41 12.28
CA GLN A 101 0.70 15.08 12.48
C GLN A 101 -0.34 14.09 13.03
N PRO A 102 -1.41 14.57 13.70
CA PRO A 102 -2.46 13.71 14.23
C PRO A 102 -3.14 12.85 13.16
N ALA A 103 -3.56 11.64 13.52
CA ALA A 103 -4.11 10.66 12.59
C ALA A 103 -5.35 11.14 11.81
N ASP A 104 -6.19 11.97 12.42
CA ASP A 104 -7.36 12.55 11.76
C ASP A 104 -6.98 13.58 10.68
N GLN A 105 -5.89 14.31 10.89
CA GLN A 105 -5.31 15.23 9.91
C GLN A 105 -4.65 14.48 8.75
N ILE A 106 -4.01 13.33 9.02
CA ILE A 106 -3.46 12.45 7.97
C ILE A 106 -4.55 12.04 6.98
N ALA A 107 -5.73 11.64 7.47
CA ALA A 107 -6.83 11.25 6.61
C ALA A 107 -7.25 12.38 5.65
N ASN A 108 -7.38 13.61 6.18
CA ASN A 108 -7.73 14.79 5.36
C ASN A 108 -6.61 15.17 4.38
N TYR A 109 -5.34 15.00 4.80
CA TYR A 109 -4.18 15.24 3.94
C TYR A 109 -4.16 14.25 2.78
N ILE A 110 -4.39 12.95 3.03
CA ILE A 110 -4.43 11.92 1.98
C ILE A 110 -5.49 12.25 0.92
N ASP A 111 -6.68 12.70 1.34
CA ASP A 111 -7.78 13.07 0.44
C ASP A 111 -7.48 14.28 -0.44
N SER A 112 -6.51 15.12 -0.04
CA SER A 112 -6.12 16.32 -0.79
C SER A 112 -4.70 16.24 -1.37
N LEU A 113 -4.02 15.10 -1.20
CA LEU A 113 -2.65 14.89 -1.60
C LEU A 113 -2.49 15.06 -3.11
N ARG A 114 -1.42 15.77 -3.50
CA ARG A 114 -0.91 15.81 -4.87
C ARG A 114 0.53 15.33 -4.88
N VAL A 115 0.83 14.30 -5.66
CA VAL A 115 2.13 13.61 -5.67
C VAL A 115 3.14 14.30 -6.59
N GLY A 116 2.66 14.91 -7.68
CA GLY A 116 3.48 15.56 -8.69
C GLY A 116 3.75 14.66 -9.90
N ASP A 117 4.64 15.14 -10.78
CA ASP A 117 4.82 14.62 -12.14
C ASP A 117 5.39 13.19 -12.21
N GLN A 118 5.94 12.67 -11.12
CA GLN A 118 6.51 11.32 -11.07
C GLN A 118 5.45 10.21 -10.88
N SER A 119 4.19 10.59 -10.64
CA SER A 119 3.09 9.65 -10.39
C SER A 119 2.72 8.81 -11.62
N VAL A 120 2.60 9.45 -12.78
CA VAL A 120 2.16 8.85 -14.04
C VAL A 120 2.99 9.40 -15.19
N SER A 121 3.49 8.52 -16.06
CA SER A 121 4.14 8.92 -17.31
C SER A 121 3.57 8.14 -18.50
N LEU A 122 3.62 8.75 -19.68
CA LEU A 122 3.13 8.18 -20.93
C LEU A 122 4.20 8.27 -22.02
N GLU A 123 4.68 7.12 -22.48
CA GLU A 123 5.64 6.98 -23.56
C GLU A 123 5.00 6.33 -24.80
N TRP A 124 5.57 6.60 -25.98
CA TRP A 124 5.03 6.13 -27.25
C TRP A 124 6.06 5.29 -28.01
N MET A 125 5.62 4.14 -28.51
CA MET A 125 6.41 3.23 -29.34
C MET A 125 5.57 2.83 -30.55
N ASN A 126 5.66 3.60 -31.64
CA ASN A 126 4.77 3.50 -32.79
C ASN A 126 3.30 3.65 -32.36
N LYS A 127 2.47 2.61 -32.53
CA LYS A 127 1.08 2.55 -32.10
C LYS A 127 0.86 1.88 -30.73
N THR A 128 1.94 1.72 -29.97
CA THR A 128 1.88 1.24 -28.59
C THR A 128 2.08 2.40 -27.63
N ALA A 129 1.22 2.50 -26.63
CA ALA A 129 1.42 3.39 -25.49
C ALA A 129 2.01 2.60 -24.32
N LEU A 130 2.98 3.18 -23.62
CA LEU A 130 3.46 2.70 -22.33
C LEU A 130 3.03 3.69 -21.25
N LEU A 131 2.05 3.30 -20.47
CA LEU A 131 1.53 4.04 -19.32
C LEU A 131 2.19 3.50 -18.05
N THR A 132 3.11 4.26 -17.47
CA THR A 132 3.73 3.91 -16.18
C THR A 132 2.97 4.60 -15.07
N VAL A 133 2.56 3.86 -14.04
CA VAL A 133 1.89 4.40 -12.85
C VAL A 133 2.70 3.98 -11.64
N ASN A 134 3.39 4.91 -11.00
CA ASN A 134 4.33 4.65 -9.90
C ASN A 134 3.68 4.66 -8.52
N THR A 135 2.46 5.20 -8.39
CA THR A 135 1.70 5.17 -7.14
C THR A 135 0.20 5.22 -7.45
N MET A 136 -0.62 4.72 -6.52
CA MET A 136 -2.07 4.92 -6.51
C MET A 136 -2.50 6.09 -5.62
N MET A 137 -1.54 6.80 -5.03
CA MET A 137 -1.78 7.99 -4.22
C MET A 137 -2.03 9.23 -5.05
N GLY A 138 -2.83 10.16 -4.53
CA GLY A 138 -2.94 11.51 -5.04
C GLY A 138 -4.14 11.73 -5.96
N VAL A 139 -4.74 12.91 -5.83
CA VAL A 139 -5.83 13.37 -6.71
C VAL A 139 -5.29 13.60 -8.12
N ASP A 140 -4.07 14.13 -8.22
CA ASP A 140 -3.40 14.39 -9.50
C ASP A 140 -3.01 13.13 -10.26
N THR A 141 -2.71 12.04 -9.56
CA THR A 141 -2.50 10.73 -10.20
C THR A 141 -3.77 10.26 -10.90
N GLN A 142 -4.94 10.41 -10.25
CA GLN A 142 -6.23 10.07 -10.87
C GLN A 142 -6.48 10.91 -12.12
N GLU A 143 -6.29 12.23 -12.02
CA GLU A 143 -6.41 13.17 -13.14
C GLU A 143 -5.49 12.79 -14.31
N ARG A 144 -4.23 12.47 -14.02
CA ARG A 144 -3.25 12.06 -15.06
C ARG A 144 -3.58 10.73 -15.70
N VAL A 145 -4.18 9.78 -14.97
CA VAL A 145 -4.69 8.54 -15.58
C VAL A 145 -5.80 8.87 -16.58
N PHE A 146 -6.76 9.74 -16.22
CA PHE A 146 -7.79 10.20 -17.16
C PHE A 146 -7.19 10.87 -18.40
N GLU A 147 -6.24 11.79 -18.21
CA GLU A 147 -5.53 12.48 -19.30
C GLU A 147 -4.76 11.50 -20.20
N ALA A 148 -4.12 10.49 -19.62
CA ALA A 148 -3.42 9.47 -20.39
C ALA A 148 -4.37 8.71 -21.32
N TYR A 149 -5.54 8.30 -20.82
CA TYR A 149 -6.54 7.63 -21.65
C TYR A 149 -7.13 8.54 -22.73
N GLN A 150 -7.29 9.84 -22.47
CA GLN A 150 -7.64 10.81 -23.51
C GLN A 150 -6.60 10.83 -24.64
N GLN A 151 -5.32 10.94 -24.30
CA GLN A 151 -4.24 10.92 -25.29
C GLN A 151 -4.14 9.57 -26.05
N ILE A 152 -4.34 8.44 -25.36
CA ILE A 152 -4.39 7.10 -25.96
C ILE A 152 -5.49 7.00 -27.02
N ALA A 153 -6.67 7.55 -26.73
CA ALA A 153 -7.79 7.58 -27.65
C ALA A 153 -7.52 8.50 -28.85
N GLU A 154 -7.01 9.71 -28.60
CA GLU A 154 -6.70 10.70 -29.66
C GLU A 154 -5.67 10.17 -30.66
N LYS A 155 -4.62 9.49 -30.18
CA LYS A 155 -3.56 8.92 -31.04
C LYS A 155 -3.94 7.63 -31.74
N ARG A 156 -5.15 7.09 -31.51
CA ARG A 156 -5.65 5.83 -32.10
C ARG A 156 -4.67 4.69 -31.89
N THR A 157 -4.30 4.52 -30.63
CA THR A 157 -3.35 3.51 -30.16
C THR A 157 -3.90 2.10 -30.41
N ASP A 158 -3.06 1.19 -30.91
CA ASP A 158 -3.46 -0.20 -31.18
C ASP A 158 -3.23 -1.10 -29.94
N THR A 159 -2.23 -0.79 -29.10
CA THR A 159 -1.85 -1.61 -27.93
C THR A 159 -1.39 -0.76 -26.74
N LEU A 160 -1.70 -1.21 -25.52
CA LEU A 160 -1.30 -0.54 -24.28
C LEU A 160 -0.38 -1.44 -23.46
N ILE A 161 0.67 -0.87 -22.89
CA ILE A 161 1.46 -1.46 -21.81
C ILE A 161 1.20 -0.62 -20.56
N ILE A 162 0.80 -1.24 -19.46
CA ILE A 162 0.66 -0.61 -18.14
C ILE A 162 1.79 -1.11 -17.26
N ASP A 163 2.70 -0.22 -16.85
CA ASP A 163 3.83 -0.59 -15.99
C ASP A 163 3.52 -0.25 -14.53
N LEU A 164 3.37 -1.31 -13.72
CA LEU A 164 3.12 -1.25 -12.28
C LEU A 164 4.29 -1.82 -11.48
N ARG A 165 5.43 -2.11 -12.12
CA ARG A 165 6.56 -2.82 -11.49
C ARG A 165 7.10 -2.12 -10.25
N ASN A 166 7.02 -0.80 -10.16
CA ASN A 166 7.49 -0.03 -9.00
C ASN A 166 6.35 0.64 -8.20
N ASN A 167 5.12 0.15 -8.35
CA ASN A 167 3.95 0.75 -7.70
C ASN A 167 3.62 0.07 -6.37
N GLY A 168 3.99 0.70 -5.25
CA GLY A 168 3.69 0.21 -3.90
C GLY A 168 2.23 0.41 -3.44
N GLY A 169 1.33 0.82 -4.34
CA GLY A 169 -0.07 1.07 -4.04
C GLY A 169 -0.36 2.52 -3.65
N GLY A 170 -1.37 2.70 -2.80
CA GLY A 170 -1.95 3.99 -2.46
C GLY A 170 -3.46 3.91 -2.29
N THR A 171 -4.21 4.87 -2.85
CA THR A 171 -5.66 4.93 -2.71
C THR A 171 -6.38 4.58 -4.01
N PHE A 172 -6.98 5.55 -4.68
CA PHE A 172 -8.07 5.30 -5.64
C PHE A 172 -7.67 5.41 -7.11
N ALA A 173 -6.40 5.70 -7.45
CA ALA A 173 -6.00 5.85 -8.85
C ALA A 173 -6.08 4.56 -9.69
N GLY A 174 -6.18 3.40 -9.03
CA GLY A 174 -6.50 2.14 -9.71
C GLY A 174 -7.91 2.12 -10.32
N ILE A 175 -8.88 2.84 -9.73
CA ILE A 175 -10.27 2.85 -10.20
C ILE A 175 -10.38 3.35 -11.65
N PRO A 176 -9.89 4.55 -12.02
CA PRO A 176 -9.92 4.99 -13.41
C PRO A 176 -9.04 4.11 -14.31
N LEU A 177 -7.91 3.60 -13.80
CA LEU A 177 -7.02 2.73 -14.58
C LEU A 177 -7.73 1.46 -15.09
N ILE A 178 -8.60 0.88 -14.26
CA ILE A 178 -9.46 -0.27 -14.59
C ILE A 178 -10.71 0.19 -15.37
N GLY A 179 -11.32 1.30 -14.95
CA GLY A 179 -12.58 1.83 -15.49
C GLY A 179 -12.55 2.07 -17.00
N HIS A 180 -11.42 2.55 -17.53
CA HIS A 180 -11.24 2.76 -18.97
C HIS A 180 -11.07 1.47 -19.79
N LEU A 181 -10.93 0.31 -19.14
CA LEU A 181 -10.71 -0.99 -19.78
C LEU A 181 -11.88 -1.97 -19.61
N VAL A 182 -12.67 -1.84 -18.54
CA VAL A 182 -13.87 -2.67 -18.39
C VAL A 182 -14.94 -2.30 -19.43
N LYS A 183 -15.61 -3.31 -19.97
CA LYS A 183 -16.75 -3.13 -20.88
C LYS A 183 -18.07 -2.99 -20.15
N ASP A 184 -18.22 -3.75 -19.06
CA ASP A 184 -19.42 -3.84 -18.26
C ASP A 184 -19.11 -3.55 -16.80
N THR A 185 -20.13 -3.09 -16.07
CA THR A 185 -20.06 -2.96 -14.62
C THR A 185 -19.69 -4.31 -13.99
N THR A 186 -18.60 -4.34 -13.23
CA THR A 186 -17.99 -5.59 -12.75
C THR A 186 -17.68 -5.51 -11.26
N ASP A 187 -18.15 -6.50 -10.49
CA ASP A 187 -17.75 -6.67 -9.10
C ASP A 187 -16.37 -7.31 -9.01
N ILE A 188 -15.42 -6.56 -8.49
CA ILE A 188 -14.01 -7.00 -8.46
C ILE A 188 -13.60 -7.60 -7.12
N GLY A 189 -14.27 -7.23 -6.03
CA GLY A 189 -13.96 -7.78 -4.73
C GLY A 189 -14.74 -7.14 -3.59
N MET A 190 -14.23 -7.35 -2.38
CA MET A 190 -14.79 -6.80 -1.16
C MET A 190 -13.71 -6.56 -0.11
N PHE A 191 -13.91 -5.53 0.72
CA PHE A 191 -13.16 -5.38 1.95
C PHE A 191 -13.93 -6.01 3.11
N VAL A 192 -13.19 -6.70 3.97
CA VAL A 192 -13.71 -7.56 5.05
C VAL A 192 -13.16 -7.05 6.37
N SER A 193 -14.05 -6.57 7.23
CA SER A 193 -13.67 -5.94 8.49
C SER A 193 -13.75 -6.91 9.67
N GLN A 194 -13.30 -6.44 10.83
CA GLN A 194 -13.45 -7.13 12.10
C GLN A 194 -14.88 -7.56 12.43
N LYS A 195 -15.89 -6.83 11.94
CA LYS A 195 -17.29 -7.22 12.17
C LYS A 195 -17.67 -8.50 11.44
N TRP A 196 -17.06 -8.82 10.31
CA TRP A 196 -17.26 -10.11 9.64
C TRP A 196 -16.64 -11.23 10.47
N TRP A 197 -15.34 -11.11 10.78
CA TRP A 197 -14.56 -12.15 11.45
C TRP A 197 -15.01 -12.43 12.90
N ARG A 198 -15.64 -11.47 13.58
CA ARG A 198 -16.25 -11.72 14.90
C ARG A 198 -17.48 -12.62 14.85
N ASN A 199 -18.14 -12.71 13.70
CA ASN A 199 -19.41 -13.42 13.55
C ASN A 199 -19.32 -14.61 12.59
N ASN A 200 -18.17 -14.80 11.93
CA ASN A 200 -17.96 -15.82 10.91
C ASN A 200 -16.52 -16.33 10.98
N SER A 201 -16.34 -17.64 10.81
CA SER A 201 -15.02 -18.27 10.69
C SER A 201 -14.62 -18.58 9.25
N ASN A 202 -15.55 -18.43 8.30
CA ASN A 202 -15.29 -18.68 6.88
C ASN A 202 -14.94 -17.38 6.15
N GLU A 203 -14.07 -17.50 5.14
CA GLU A 203 -13.81 -16.45 4.16
C GLU A 203 -15.12 -16.03 3.45
N PRO A 204 -15.33 -14.74 3.16
CA PRO A 204 -16.52 -14.30 2.46
C PRO A 204 -16.50 -14.69 0.99
N THR A 205 -17.68 -14.85 0.43
CA THR A 205 -17.91 -15.25 -0.96
C THR A 205 -18.65 -14.14 -1.72
N PHE A 206 -18.74 -14.29 -3.04
CA PHE A 206 -19.54 -13.38 -3.87
C PHE A 206 -21.02 -13.33 -3.44
N GLU A 207 -21.57 -14.45 -2.94
CA GLU A 207 -22.96 -14.53 -2.50
C GLU A 207 -23.25 -13.61 -1.30
N ASP A 208 -22.25 -13.37 -0.45
CA ASP A 208 -22.37 -12.51 0.73
C ASP A 208 -22.47 -11.02 0.36
N ILE A 209 -21.98 -10.64 -0.82
CA ILE A 209 -21.94 -9.24 -1.25
C ILE A 209 -22.93 -8.88 -2.36
N LYS A 210 -23.53 -9.86 -3.06
CA LYS A 210 -24.32 -9.60 -4.28
C LYS A 210 -25.48 -8.61 -4.10
N ASN A 211 -26.07 -8.56 -2.90
CA ASN A 211 -27.18 -7.67 -2.56
C ASN A 211 -26.76 -6.38 -1.86
N LEU A 212 -25.48 -6.23 -1.51
CA LEU A 212 -24.96 -5.01 -0.90
C LEU A 212 -24.83 -3.93 -1.97
N GLN A 213 -25.10 -2.68 -1.58
CA GLN A 213 -24.77 -1.54 -2.43
C GLN A 213 -23.25 -1.42 -2.54
N PRO A 214 -22.68 -1.32 -3.76
CA PRO A 214 -21.25 -1.07 -3.93
C PRO A 214 -20.85 0.24 -3.27
N TRP A 215 -19.68 0.24 -2.64
CA TRP A 215 -19.10 1.46 -2.11
C TRP A 215 -18.77 2.44 -3.24
N LYS A 216 -19.03 3.73 -3.01
CA LYS A 216 -18.78 4.80 -3.96
C LYS A 216 -18.12 5.96 -3.21
N GLY A 217 -17.05 6.50 -3.78
CA GLY A 217 -16.37 7.66 -3.23
C GLY A 217 -14.92 7.74 -3.68
N TRP A 218 -14.27 8.81 -3.23
CA TRP A 218 -12.86 9.10 -3.48
C TRP A 218 -12.11 9.55 -2.20
N SER A 219 -12.77 9.41 -1.04
CA SER A 219 -12.20 9.80 0.25
C SER A 219 -11.79 8.56 1.05
N ILE A 220 -10.51 8.51 1.43
CA ILE A 220 -9.98 7.46 2.29
C ILE A 220 -10.61 7.54 3.67
N LYS A 221 -10.93 8.75 4.13
CA LYS A 221 -11.56 8.98 5.42
C LYS A 221 -12.96 8.36 5.47
N THR A 222 -13.79 8.61 4.46
CA THR A 222 -15.13 8.00 4.40
C THR A 222 -15.03 6.51 4.16
N PHE A 223 -14.10 6.06 3.32
CA PHE A 223 -13.84 4.64 3.09
C PHE A 223 -13.50 3.90 4.38
N TRP A 224 -12.55 4.39 5.18
CA TRP A 224 -12.19 3.79 6.46
C TRP A 224 -13.36 3.76 7.44
N GLN A 225 -14.18 4.82 7.47
CA GLN A 225 -15.38 4.85 8.29
C GLN A 225 -16.37 3.76 7.87
N ASP A 226 -16.64 3.62 6.57
CA ASP A 226 -17.58 2.64 6.03
C ASP A 226 -17.11 1.21 6.24
N VAL A 227 -15.83 0.96 5.98
CA VAL A 227 -15.20 -0.36 6.19
C VAL A 227 -15.26 -0.78 7.65
N GLN A 228 -15.00 0.12 8.61
CA GLN A 228 -15.12 -0.23 10.03
C GLN A 228 -16.59 -0.34 10.50
N ASN A 229 -17.52 0.32 9.80
CA ASN A 229 -18.94 0.29 10.16
C ASN A 229 -19.69 -0.91 9.59
N ASN A 230 -19.21 -1.53 8.51
CA ASN A 230 -19.87 -2.64 7.84
C ASN A 230 -19.02 -3.91 7.93
N PRO A 231 -19.61 -5.13 8.00
CA PRO A 231 -18.85 -6.36 7.95
C PRO A 231 -18.16 -6.57 6.59
N LEU A 232 -18.85 -6.21 5.51
CA LEU A 232 -18.38 -6.30 4.14
C LEU A 232 -18.59 -4.98 3.42
N THR A 233 -17.63 -4.57 2.60
CA THR A 233 -17.71 -3.41 1.72
C THR A 233 -17.47 -3.87 0.28
N ARG A 234 -18.55 -3.95 -0.51
CA ARG A 234 -18.53 -4.39 -1.91
C ARG A 234 -17.79 -3.38 -2.79
N VAL A 235 -16.89 -3.86 -3.64
CA VAL A 235 -16.15 -3.06 -4.61
C VAL A 235 -16.56 -3.42 -6.03
N GLN A 236 -17.04 -2.41 -6.76
CA GLN A 236 -17.51 -2.53 -8.13
C GLN A 236 -16.86 -1.46 -8.99
N ILE A 237 -16.42 -1.84 -10.19
CA ILE A 237 -15.91 -0.91 -11.20
C ILE A 237 -16.98 -0.71 -12.27
N VAL A 238 -17.14 0.53 -12.70
CA VAL A 238 -18.01 0.93 -13.80
C VAL A 238 -17.17 1.37 -15.00
N PRO A 239 -17.64 1.13 -16.24
CA PRO A 239 -16.97 1.60 -17.44
C PRO A 239 -16.80 3.13 -17.47
N MET A 240 -15.64 3.58 -17.94
CA MET A 240 -15.28 4.98 -18.11
C MET A 240 -14.86 5.28 -19.55
N TYR A 241 -15.06 6.53 -19.97
CA TYR A 241 -14.71 7.00 -21.31
C TYR A 241 -13.54 7.98 -21.27
N PRO A 242 -12.60 7.90 -22.23
CA PRO A 242 -12.63 7.01 -23.40
C PRO A 242 -12.29 5.56 -23.04
N HIS A 243 -12.97 4.61 -23.68
CA HIS A 243 -12.72 3.18 -23.48
C HIS A 243 -11.58 2.71 -24.39
N PHE A 244 -10.62 1.96 -23.84
CA PHE A 244 -9.58 1.29 -24.62
C PHE A 244 -9.89 -0.21 -24.74
N GLY A 245 -10.21 -0.65 -25.97
CA GLY A 245 -10.60 -2.04 -26.24
C GLY A 245 -9.52 -2.89 -26.92
N GLY A 246 -8.28 -2.40 -27.03
CA GLY A 246 -7.15 -3.11 -27.64
C GLY A 246 -6.48 -4.11 -26.68
N PRO A 247 -5.45 -4.86 -27.13
CA PRO A 247 -4.60 -5.66 -26.26
C PRO A 247 -3.89 -4.80 -25.21
N VAL A 248 -3.74 -5.34 -24.01
CA VAL A 248 -3.10 -4.69 -22.87
C VAL A 248 -2.07 -5.65 -22.25
N TYR A 249 -0.86 -5.17 -22.00
CA TYR A 249 0.16 -5.89 -21.24
C TYR A 249 0.41 -5.18 -19.93
N VAL A 250 0.25 -5.85 -18.79
CA VAL A 250 0.51 -5.26 -17.47
C VAL A 250 1.82 -5.80 -16.94
N LEU A 251 2.74 -4.92 -16.58
CA LEU A 251 4.05 -5.30 -16.05
C LEU A 251 4.03 -5.25 -14.52
N THR A 252 4.39 -6.35 -13.87
CA THR A 252 4.41 -6.48 -12.40
C THR A 252 5.76 -6.91 -11.87
N SER A 253 6.04 -6.58 -10.62
CA SER A 253 7.18 -7.10 -9.88
C SER A 253 6.81 -7.42 -8.44
N ASN A 254 7.75 -7.95 -7.65
CA ASN A 254 7.58 -8.13 -6.21
C ASN A 254 7.43 -6.82 -5.41
N LYS A 255 7.57 -5.66 -6.05
CA LYS A 255 7.28 -4.33 -5.46
C LYS A 255 5.90 -3.80 -5.80
N THR A 256 5.17 -4.48 -6.69
CA THR A 256 3.76 -4.16 -6.95
C THR A 256 2.97 -4.57 -5.72
N ALA A 257 2.41 -3.62 -4.98
CA ALA A 257 1.84 -3.86 -3.65
C ALA A 257 0.50 -3.13 -3.43
N SER A 258 -0.30 -3.61 -2.47
CA SER A 258 -1.51 -2.94 -1.98
C SER A 258 -2.46 -2.59 -3.12
N ALA A 259 -2.97 -1.36 -3.23
CA ALA A 259 -3.92 -0.96 -4.28
C ALA A 259 -3.45 -1.28 -5.73
N ALA A 260 -2.15 -1.48 -5.97
CA ALA A 260 -1.65 -1.94 -7.26
C ALA A 260 -1.90 -3.45 -7.51
N GLU A 261 -1.95 -4.28 -6.48
CA GLU A 261 -2.32 -5.71 -6.55
C GLU A 261 -3.80 -5.89 -6.82
N PHE A 262 -4.63 -5.13 -6.11
CA PHE A 262 -6.05 -4.97 -6.40
C PHE A 262 -6.28 -4.62 -7.88
N THR A 263 -5.51 -3.65 -8.38
CA THR A 263 -5.61 -3.20 -9.77
C THR A 263 -5.16 -4.29 -10.74
N THR A 264 -4.05 -4.96 -10.44
CA THR A 264 -3.53 -6.08 -11.24
C THR A 264 -4.55 -7.21 -11.33
N ASP A 265 -5.14 -7.61 -10.20
CA ASP A 265 -6.17 -8.65 -10.16
C ASP A 265 -7.41 -8.28 -10.98
N ALA A 266 -7.87 -7.03 -10.86
CA ALA A 266 -9.02 -6.54 -11.62
C ALA A 266 -8.75 -6.54 -13.13
N LEU A 267 -7.53 -6.18 -13.55
CA LEU A 267 -7.11 -6.19 -14.96
C LEU A 267 -6.96 -7.62 -15.49
N ALA A 268 -6.41 -8.55 -14.71
CA ALA A 268 -6.20 -9.95 -15.09
C ALA A 268 -7.49 -10.72 -15.42
N ARG A 269 -8.66 -10.14 -15.14
CA ARG A 269 -9.97 -10.69 -15.52
C ARG A 269 -10.34 -10.47 -16.98
N MET A 270 -9.66 -9.54 -17.65
CA MET A 270 -10.06 -9.10 -18.98
C MET A 270 -9.38 -9.98 -20.03
N GLU A 271 -10.14 -10.49 -20.99
CA GLU A 271 -9.67 -11.38 -22.07
C GLU A 271 -8.48 -10.82 -22.86
N LYS A 272 -8.38 -9.49 -22.98
CA LYS A 272 -7.34 -8.80 -23.75
C LYS A 272 -6.16 -8.33 -22.91
N VAL A 273 -6.12 -8.69 -21.63
CA VAL A 273 -5.03 -8.34 -20.72
C VAL A 273 -4.10 -9.55 -20.56
N THR A 274 -2.79 -9.30 -20.58
CA THR A 274 -1.76 -10.28 -20.21
C THR A 274 -0.85 -9.67 -19.15
N ILE A 275 -0.74 -10.32 -17.99
CA ILE A 275 0.15 -9.91 -16.90
C ILE A 275 1.52 -10.57 -17.09
N ILE A 276 2.58 -9.75 -17.11
CA ILE A 276 3.95 -10.19 -17.39
C ILE A 276 4.89 -9.69 -16.28
N GLY A 277 5.72 -10.58 -15.74
CA GLY A 277 6.77 -10.21 -14.78
C GLY A 277 6.85 -11.17 -13.61
N GLN A 278 6.82 -10.64 -12.39
CA GLN A 278 6.89 -11.44 -11.16
C GLN A 278 5.55 -11.37 -10.40
N THR A 279 5.31 -12.34 -9.53
CA THR A 279 4.22 -12.28 -8.54
C THR A 279 4.33 -11.01 -7.72
N THR A 280 3.19 -10.36 -7.46
CA THR A 280 3.12 -9.14 -6.65
C THR A 280 3.46 -9.42 -5.17
N SER A 281 3.58 -8.38 -4.35
CA SER A 281 4.12 -8.51 -2.98
C SER A 281 3.26 -9.37 -2.04
N GLY A 282 1.96 -9.48 -2.28
CA GLY A 282 1.02 -10.13 -1.38
C GLY A 282 0.74 -9.30 -0.13
N GLU A 283 0.68 -7.97 -0.26
CA GLU A 283 0.42 -7.04 0.84
C GLU A 283 -0.85 -6.26 0.52
N MET A 284 -2.03 -6.85 0.71
CA MET A 284 -3.31 -6.30 0.23
C MET A 284 -4.31 -6.11 1.37
N LEU A 285 -3.89 -5.35 2.39
CA LEU A 285 -4.72 -4.92 3.51
C LEU A 285 -5.02 -3.42 3.44
N SER A 286 -6.17 -3.02 3.98
CA SER A 286 -6.49 -1.61 4.19
C SER A 286 -6.02 -1.18 5.58
N GLN A 287 -4.97 -0.38 5.65
CA GLN A 287 -4.48 0.18 6.91
C GLN A 287 -5.05 1.55 7.24
N LYS A 288 -5.06 1.87 8.53
CA LYS A 288 -5.36 3.17 9.07
C LYS A 288 -4.35 3.56 10.14
N MET A 289 -4.07 4.86 10.24
CA MET A 289 -3.17 5.42 11.23
C MET A 289 -3.89 5.70 12.55
N PHE A 290 -3.21 5.46 13.65
CA PHE A 290 -3.68 5.72 15.01
C PHE A 290 -2.57 6.35 15.84
N ASP A 291 -2.94 7.42 16.56
CA ASP A 291 -2.03 8.13 17.43
C ASP A 291 -1.68 7.28 18.67
N LEU A 292 -0.40 7.28 19.03
CA LEU A 292 0.12 6.64 20.23
C LEU A 292 0.66 7.69 21.20
N PRO A 293 0.79 7.35 22.50
CA PRO A 293 1.51 8.18 23.44
C PRO A 293 2.94 8.51 23.00
N TYR A 294 3.49 9.61 23.53
CA TYR A 294 4.89 10.01 23.36
C TYR A 294 5.32 10.29 21.91
N GLU A 295 4.42 10.91 21.13
CA GLU A 295 4.68 11.39 19.75
C GLU A 295 5.03 10.25 18.78
N LEU A 296 4.40 9.10 18.98
CA LEU A 296 4.48 7.96 18.05
C LEU A 296 3.11 7.74 17.40
N GLN A 297 3.11 7.01 16.29
CA GLN A 297 1.90 6.66 15.56
C GLN A 297 2.07 5.29 14.91
N ILE A 298 1.00 4.50 14.88
CA ILE A 298 0.97 3.18 14.27
C ILE A 298 0.02 3.18 13.08
N SER A 299 0.50 2.69 11.94
CA SER A 299 -0.38 2.19 10.88
C SER A 299 -0.69 0.74 11.19
N LEU A 300 -1.96 0.35 11.17
CA LEU A 300 -2.38 -1.05 11.36
C LEU A 300 -3.54 -1.41 10.41
N PRO A 301 -3.67 -2.67 9.98
CA PRO A 301 -4.70 -3.10 9.04
C PRO A 301 -6.06 -3.23 9.71
N ILE A 302 -7.07 -2.56 9.14
CA ILE A 302 -8.45 -2.52 9.64
C ILE A 302 -9.43 -3.30 8.77
N ALA A 303 -9.00 -3.72 7.57
CA ALA A 303 -9.72 -4.67 6.73
C ALA A 303 -8.80 -5.44 5.80
N ASP A 304 -9.23 -6.65 5.45
CA ASP A 304 -8.64 -7.49 4.42
C ASP A 304 -9.40 -7.33 3.09
N TYR A 305 -8.77 -7.62 1.97
CA TYR A 305 -9.39 -7.60 0.65
C TYR A 305 -9.48 -8.99 0.04
N PHE A 306 -10.69 -9.32 -0.42
CA PHE A 306 -10.98 -10.54 -1.14
C PHE A 306 -11.40 -10.23 -2.57
N SER A 307 -10.64 -10.74 -3.52
CA SER A 307 -10.97 -10.72 -4.94
C SER A 307 -12.10 -11.70 -5.24
N THR A 308 -13.02 -11.33 -6.12
CA THR A 308 -14.02 -12.29 -6.66
C THR A 308 -13.43 -13.26 -7.69
N ARG A 309 -12.17 -13.07 -8.13
CA ARG A 309 -11.45 -13.96 -9.06
C ARG A 309 -10.58 -14.98 -8.31
N ILE A 310 -9.74 -14.52 -7.38
CA ILE A 310 -8.71 -15.38 -6.75
C ILE A 310 -8.84 -15.51 -5.23
N GLY A 311 -9.86 -14.88 -4.62
CA GLY A 311 -10.03 -14.86 -3.17
C GLY A 311 -9.05 -13.91 -2.48
N ARG A 312 -8.54 -14.31 -1.31
CA ARG A 312 -7.60 -13.51 -0.50
C ARG A 312 -6.27 -13.28 -1.24
N ILE A 313 -5.83 -12.03 -1.32
CA ILE A 313 -4.53 -11.64 -1.93
C ILE A 313 -3.41 -11.55 -0.89
N GLU A 314 -3.71 -11.15 0.34
CA GLU A 314 -2.75 -11.06 1.44
C GLU A 314 -1.96 -12.38 1.62
N GLY A 315 -0.64 -12.27 1.67
CA GLY A 315 0.32 -13.36 1.77
C GLY A 315 0.54 -14.19 0.50
N LYS A 316 -0.21 -13.95 -0.58
CA LYS A 316 -0.15 -14.73 -1.83
C LYS A 316 0.27 -13.92 -3.04
N GLY A 317 -0.20 -12.67 -3.12
CA GLY A 317 -0.05 -11.82 -4.29
C GLY A 317 -0.85 -12.30 -5.49
N VAL A 318 -0.65 -11.63 -6.62
CA VAL A 318 -1.23 -11.91 -7.93
C VAL A 318 -0.16 -12.48 -8.82
N ASN A 319 -0.33 -13.73 -9.26
CA ASN A 319 0.59 -14.37 -10.18
C ASN A 319 0.46 -13.77 -11.59
N PRO A 320 1.57 -13.57 -12.31
CA PRO A 320 1.55 -13.16 -13.71
C PRO A 320 1.12 -14.32 -14.61
N ASP A 321 0.59 -14.02 -15.79
CA ASP A 321 0.32 -15.01 -16.84
C ASP A 321 1.62 -15.53 -17.45
N ILE A 322 2.63 -14.64 -17.57
CA ILE A 322 3.97 -14.98 -18.04
C ILE A 322 5.00 -14.54 -16.99
N THR A 323 5.63 -15.52 -16.35
CA THR A 323 6.68 -15.27 -15.36
C THR A 323 8.03 -14.98 -16.02
N ILE A 324 8.62 -13.83 -15.70
CA ILE A 324 9.95 -13.43 -16.15
C ILE A 324 10.58 -12.43 -15.18
N ASP A 325 11.91 -12.28 -15.22
CA ASP A 325 12.58 -11.21 -14.47
C ASP A 325 12.00 -9.84 -14.84
N GLN A 326 11.81 -8.98 -13.84
CA GLN A 326 11.17 -7.68 -14.04
C GLN A 326 11.92 -6.80 -15.05
N SER A 327 13.25 -6.92 -15.17
CA SER A 327 14.05 -6.12 -16.10
C SER A 327 13.78 -6.48 -17.57
N ALA A 328 13.27 -7.68 -17.80
CA ALA A 328 12.99 -8.27 -19.10
C ALA A 328 11.53 -8.09 -19.56
N ALA A 329 10.60 -7.83 -18.63
CA ALA A 329 9.16 -7.80 -18.90
C ALA A 329 8.74 -6.80 -20.01
N LYS A 330 9.36 -5.61 -20.06
CA LYS A 330 9.11 -4.61 -21.12
C LYS A 330 9.62 -5.06 -22.48
N GLU A 331 10.79 -5.70 -22.55
CA GLU A 331 11.31 -6.21 -23.83
C GLU A 331 10.42 -7.33 -24.37
N LEU A 332 10.07 -8.28 -23.51
CA LEU A 332 9.18 -9.38 -23.84
C LEU A 332 7.83 -8.89 -24.37
N SER A 333 7.17 -7.94 -23.68
CA SER A 333 5.88 -7.41 -24.14
C SER A 333 5.99 -6.75 -25.51
N LEU A 334 7.06 -6.00 -25.78
CA LEU A 334 7.28 -5.37 -27.08
C LEU A 334 7.50 -6.36 -28.21
N ASP A 335 8.16 -7.48 -27.96
CA ASP A 335 8.37 -8.52 -28.95
C ASP A 335 7.07 -9.30 -29.24
N LEU A 336 6.25 -9.59 -28.20
CA LEU A 336 4.91 -10.14 -28.38
C LEU A 336 4.01 -9.22 -29.21
N ILE A 337 4.09 -7.90 -28.99
CA ILE A 337 3.34 -6.90 -29.77
C ILE A 337 3.74 -6.91 -31.25
N LYS A 338 4.99 -7.23 -31.58
CA LYS A 338 5.46 -7.38 -32.96
C LYS A 338 5.02 -8.71 -33.60
N GLY A 339 4.39 -9.60 -32.85
CA GLY A 339 3.97 -10.92 -33.29
C GLY A 339 5.06 -11.99 -33.19
N GLU A 340 6.13 -11.74 -32.42
CA GLU A 340 7.09 -12.81 -32.10
C GLU A 340 6.42 -13.86 -31.20
N LYS A 341 6.80 -15.13 -31.38
CA LYS A 341 6.24 -16.23 -30.56
C LYS A 341 6.80 -16.15 -29.15
N LEU A 342 5.96 -16.47 -28.16
CA LEU A 342 6.32 -16.41 -26.75
C LEU A 342 7.57 -17.26 -26.45
N GLU A 343 7.65 -18.48 -27.00
CA GLU A 343 8.76 -19.40 -26.74
C GLU A 343 10.10 -18.84 -27.24
N ASP A 344 10.09 -18.24 -28.44
CA ASP A 344 11.28 -17.67 -29.07
C ASP A 344 11.77 -16.43 -28.29
N THR A 345 10.84 -15.56 -27.90
CA THR A 345 11.16 -14.36 -27.11
C THR A 345 11.65 -14.72 -25.71
N MET A 346 11.02 -15.70 -25.05
CA MET A 346 11.45 -16.20 -23.74
C MET A 346 12.90 -16.70 -23.77
N ALA A 347 13.26 -17.52 -24.77
CA ALA A 347 14.61 -18.05 -24.92
C ALA A 347 15.65 -16.94 -25.13
N LYS A 348 15.35 -15.99 -26.03
CA LYS A 348 16.19 -14.82 -26.33
C LYS A 348 16.46 -13.97 -25.08
N VAL A 349 15.43 -13.71 -24.28
CA VAL A 349 15.55 -12.85 -23.10
C VAL A 349 16.26 -13.58 -21.95
N GLN A 350 16.03 -14.88 -21.76
CA GLN A 350 16.76 -15.69 -20.79
C GLN A 350 18.26 -15.78 -21.10
N GLU A 351 18.63 -15.94 -22.37
CA GLU A 351 20.03 -15.93 -22.79
C GLU A 351 20.72 -14.60 -22.42
N LYS A 352 20.06 -13.46 -22.71
CA LYS A 352 20.56 -12.13 -22.34
C LYS A 352 20.75 -11.95 -20.83
N LEU A 353 19.79 -12.41 -20.02
CA LEU A 353 19.90 -12.34 -18.57
C LEU A 353 21.10 -13.13 -18.07
N SER A 354 21.28 -14.36 -18.57
CA SER A 354 22.42 -15.22 -18.19
C SER A 354 23.79 -14.65 -18.58
N ASN A 355 23.85 -13.86 -19.66
CA ASN A 355 25.08 -13.21 -20.12
C ASN A 355 25.39 -11.91 -19.35
N LYS A 356 24.42 -11.33 -18.65
CA LYS A 356 24.60 -10.14 -17.81
C LYS A 356 25.10 -10.48 -16.40
N GLU A 357 24.91 -11.72 -15.96
CA GLU A 357 25.37 -12.24 -14.67
C GLU A 357 26.80 -12.81 -14.69
N LYS A 358 27.39 -12.95 -15.89
CA LYS A 358 28.80 -13.31 -16.11
C LYS A 358 29.64 -12.05 -16.29
#